data_AF-A0A5C6B7L6-F1
#
_entry.id   AF-A0A5C6B7L6-F1
#
_cell.length_a   1.000
_cell.length_b   1.000
_cell.length_c   1.000
_cell.angle_alpha   90.00
_cell.angle_beta   90.00
_cell.angle_gamma   90.00
#
_symmetry.space_group_name_H-M   'P 1'
#
loop_
_entity.id
_entity.type
_entity.pdbx_description
1 polymer ?
#
loop_
_entity_poly.entity_id
_entity_poly.type
_entity_poly.pdbx_seq_one_letter_code
_entity_poly.pdbx_strand_id
1 'polypeptide(L)'
;MTNHDEQDTRISDIVGDDAETTFDDCRDKFCDHLERTLQLPFDVTGIEDFRWEEYYVIGPGDPEEHERLRKNRPSFEDIFELLAIERGVYSEWMMCHDEDVAGRVRRKADGKEFHLGLSEIEAVDKKSKNYQLLNDYAVWFANNR
;
A
#
# COMPACT_ATOMS: atom_id res chain seq x y z
N MET A 1 11.54 25.33 1.06
CA MET A 1 11.38 23.93 1.47
C MET A 1 11.15 23.12 0.23
N THR A 2 11.85 22.00 0.11
CA THR A 2 11.59 21.03 -0.96
C THR A 2 10.33 20.24 -0.61
N ASN A 3 9.73 19.56 -1.59
CA ASN A 3 8.57 18.69 -1.36
C ASN A 3 8.90 17.56 -0.35
N HIS A 4 10.16 17.13 -0.30
CA HIS A 4 10.63 16.11 0.64
C HIS A 4 10.60 16.64 2.08
N ASP A 5 11.06 17.87 2.32
CA ASP A 5 11.04 18.50 3.66
C ASP A 5 9.59 18.58 4.22
N GLU A 6 8.61 18.85 3.35
CA GLU A 6 7.19 18.92 3.73
C GLU A 6 6.61 17.53 4.03
N GLN A 7 7.04 16.50 3.30
CA GLN A 7 6.61 15.13 3.56
C GLN A 7 7.18 14.59 4.88
N ASP A 8 8.47 14.81 5.12
CA ASP A 8 9.14 14.39 6.36
C ASP A 8 8.49 15.06 7.57
N THR A 9 8.13 16.34 7.46
CA THR A 9 7.40 17.06 8.51
C THR A 9 6.05 16.40 8.81
N ARG A 10 5.26 16.07 7.77
CA ARG A 10 3.96 15.40 7.96
C ARG A 10 4.10 14.01 8.59
N ILE A 11 5.11 13.25 8.18
CA ILE A 11 5.39 11.93 8.74
C ILE A 11 5.77 12.07 10.22
N SER A 12 6.69 12.99 10.54
CA SER A 12 7.13 13.26 11.92
C SER A 12 5.98 13.75 12.81
N ASP A 13 5.05 14.56 12.28
CA ASP A 13 3.85 14.99 13.00
C ASP A 13 2.91 13.80 13.36
N ILE A 14 2.97 12.69 12.62
CA ILE A 14 2.16 11.48 12.87
C ILE A 14 2.85 10.55 13.88
N VAL A 15 4.11 10.18 13.62
CA VAL A 15 4.81 9.16 14.42
C VAL A 15 5.49 9.74 15.66
N GLY A 16 5.78 11.04 15.66
CA GLY A 16 6.52 11.75 16.69
C GLY A 16 8.04 11.61 16.53
N ASP A 17 8.77 11.86 17.62
CA ASP A 17 10.22 11.64 17.67
C ASP A 17 10.51 10.12 17.62
N ASP A 18 11.20 9.71 16.55
CA ASP A 18 11.52 8.32 16.24
C ASP A 18 12.67 7.78 17.11
N ALA A 19 13.45 8.66 17.76
CA ALA A 19 14.59 8.27 18.59
C ALA A 19 14.21 7.46 19.85
N GLU A 20 12.94 7.52 20.28
CA GLU A 20 12.45 6.82 21.49
C GLU A 20 11.27 5.87 21.24
N THR A 21 10.84 5.69 19.98
CA THR A 21 9.63 4.92 19.63
C THR A 21 10.00 3.66 18.83
N THR A 22 9.35 2.52 19.11
CA THR A 22 9.58 1.29 18.33
C THR A 22 8.90 1.36 16.95
N PHE A 23 9.35 0.55 15.99
CA PHE A 23 8.70 0.44 14.68
C PHE A 23 7.21 0.10 14.80
N ASP A 24 6.87 -0.87 15.66
CA ASP A 24 5.49 -1.28 15.90
C ASP A 24 4.63 -0.15 16.46
N ASP A 25 5.16 0.62 17.43
CA ASP A 25 4.46 1.78 18.00
C ASP A 25 4.26 2.89 16.96
N CYS A 26 5.27 3.15 16.12
CA CYS A 26 5.18 4.10 15.02
C CYS A 26 4.14 3.66 13.98
N ARG A 27 4.16 2.38 13.58
CA ARG A 27 3.15 1.79 12.70
C ARG A 27 1.77 1.98 13.28
N ASP A 28 1.61 1.72 14.58
CA ASP A 28 0.31 1.80 15.22
C ASP A 28 -0.24 3.22 15.25
N LYS A 29 0.60 4.22 15.54
CA LYS A 29 0.25 5.64 15.42
C LYS A 29 -0.15 6.02 13.99
N PHE A 30 0.58 5.52 13.00
CA PHE A 30 0.30 5.81 11.59
C PHE A 30 -1.04 5.21 11.16
N CYS A 31 -1.30 3.96 11.51
CA CYS A 31 -2.58 3.30 11.25
C CYS A 31 -3.73 4.05 11.91
N ASP A 32 -3.57 4.43 13.18
CA ASP A 32 -4.54 5.22 13.93
C ASP A 32 -4.86 6.56 13.25
N HIS A 33 -3.86 7.20 12.66
CA HIS A 33 -4.04 8.40 11.87
C HIS A 33 -4.82 8.11 10.58
N LEU A 34 -4.43 7.08 9.84
CA LEU A 34 -5.05 6.70 8.58
C LEU A 34 -6.51 6.28 8.75
N GLU A 35 -6.84 5.47 9.75
CA GLU A 35 -8.22 5.04 10.06
C GLU A 35 -9.15 6.24 10.31
N ARG A 36 -8.62 7.34 10.85
CA ARG A 36 -9.39 8.56 11.15
C ARG A 36 -9.48 9.55 9.99
N THR A 37 -8.55 9.46 9.03
CA THR A 37 -8.36 10.52 8.01
C THR A 37 -8.63 10.06 6.59
N LEU A 38 -8.45 8.77 6.28
CA LEU A 38 -8.77 8.22 4.96
C LEU A 38 -10.27 8.32 4.69
N GLN A 39 -10.60 8.84 3.51
CA GLN A 39 -11.97 8.85 3.03
C GLN A 39 -12.23 7.60 2.21
N LEU A 40 -12.75 6.57 2.86
CA LEU A 40 -13.09 5.27 2.24
C LEU A 40 -14.56 5.24 1.75
N PRO A 41 -14.86 4.47 0.69
CA PRO A 41 -13.91 3.80 -0.20
C PRO A 41 -13.31 4.75 -1.24
N PHE A 42 -12.16 4.40 -1.82
CA PHE A 42 -11.56 5.13 -2.94
C PHE A 42 -10.72 4.21 -3.83
N ASP A 43 -10.46 4.65 -5.07
CA ASP A 43 -9.72 3.84 -6.05
C ASP A 43 -8.20 3.91 -5.81
N VAL A 44 -7.55 2.75 -5.80
CA VAL A 44 -6.10 2.52 -5.64
C VAL A 44 -5.57 1.60 -6.74
N THR A 45 -4.26 1.62 -6.95
CA THR A 45 -3.50 0.76 -7.87
C THR A 45 -2.18 0.36 -7.23
N GLY A 46 -1.48 -0.65 -7.74
CA GLY A 46 -0.14 -1.00 -7.24
C GLY A 46 0.89 0.08 -7.58
N ILE A 47 1.83 0.33 -6.67
CA ILE A 47 2.94 1.29 -6.90
C ILE A 47 3.97 0.70 -7.87
N GLU A 48 4.30 -0.56 -7.67
CA GLU A 48 5.24 -1.36 -8.48
C GLU A 48 4.68 -2.77 -8.70
N ASP A 49 5.34 -3.58 -9.52
CA ASP A 49 4.94 -4.96 -9.75
C ASP A 49 4.92 -5.77 -8.45
N PHE A 50 3.84 -6.53 -8.25
CA PHE A 50 3.76 -7.42 -7.09
C PHE A 50 4.78 -8.56 -7.24
N ARG A 51 5.26 -9.11 -6.12
CA ARG A 51 6.30 -10.15 -6.10
C ARG A 51 6.07 -11.31 -7.09
N TRP A 52 4.82 -11.71 -7.29
CA TRP A 52 4.50 -12.81 -8.22
C TRP A 52 4.60 -12.40 -9.70
N GLU A 53 4.49 -11.11 -10.01
CA GLU A 53 4.57 -10.54 -11.36
C GLU A 53 6.00 -10.28 -11.83
N GLU A 54 6.96 -10.08 -10.92
CA GLU A 54 8.36 -9.75 -11.24
C GLU A 54 8.99 -10.73 -12.26
N TYR A 55 8.72 -12.04 -12.10
CA TYR A 55 9.19 -13.08 -13.03
C TYR A 55 8.70 -12.86 -14.47
N TYR A 56 7.53 -12.25 -14.64
CA TYR A 56 6.90 -11.99 -15.93
C TYR A 56 7.18 -10.58 -16.46
N VAL A 57 7.33 -9.59 -15.58
CA VAL A 57 7.56 -8.19 -15.95
C VAL A 57 9.04 -7.93 -16.29
N ILE A 58 9.96 -8.47 -15.49
CA ILE A 58 11.41 -8.24 -15.60
C ILE A 58 12.15 -9.54 -15.96
N GLY A 59 11.61 -10.68 -15.56
CA GLY A 59 12.19 -12.00 -15.78
C GLY A 59 11.88 -12.62 -17.15
N PRO A 60 12.22 -13.90 -17.33
CA PRO A 60 12.01 -14.64 -18.58
C PRO A 60 10.59 -15.21 -18.73
N GLY A 61 9.64 -14.74 -17.92
CA GLY A 61 8.27 -15.28 -17.87
C GLY A 61 7.52 -15.13 -19.20
N ASP A 62 6.58 -16.04 -19.41
CA ASP A 62 5.75 -16.06 -20.61
C ASP A 62 4.57 -15.07 -20.49
N PRO A 63 4.37 -14.15 -21.45
CA PRO A 63 3.26 -13.20 -21.39
C PRO A 63 1.88 -13.85 -21.39
N GLU A 64 1.67 -14.95 -22.12
CA GLU A 64 0.36 -15.63 -22.15
C GLU A 64 0.04 -16.27 -20.79
N GLU A 65 1.04 -16.85 -20.13
CA GLU A 65 0.90 -17.32 -18.76
C GLU A 65 0.59 -16.17 -17.79
N HIS A 66 1.29 -15.04 -17.88
CA HIS A 66 1.04 -13.86 -17.05
C HIS A 66 -0.42 -13.39 -17.16
N GLU A 67 -0.91 -13.20 -18.39
CA GLU A 67 -2.31 -12.82 -18.65
C GLU A 67 -3.30 -13.84 -18.06
N ARG A 68 -3.00 -15.14 -18.16
CA ARG A 68 -3.84 -16.19 -17.58
C ARG A 68 -3.89 -16.10 -16.05
N LEU A 69 -2.77 -15.82 -15.40
CA LEU A 69 -2.67 -15.73 -13.95
C LEU A 69 -3.37 -14.48 -13.39
N ARG A 70 -3.25 -13.33 -14.07
CA ARG A 70 -3.93 -12.07 -13.69
C ARG A 70 -5.44 -12.17 -13.60
N LYS A 71 -6.06 -13.14 -14.29
CA LYS A 71 -7.50 -13.42 -14.14
C LYS A 71 -7.88 -13.77 -12.70
N ASN A 72 -6.97 -14.32 -11.91
CA ASN A 72 -7.24 -14.77 -10.54
C ASN A 72 -6.36 -14.10 -9.48
N ARG A 73 -5.19 -13.58 -9.84
CA ARG A 73 -4.27 -12.91 -8.94
C ARG A 73 -4.40 -11.39 -9.06
N PRO A 74 -4.17 -10.62 -7.98
CA PRO A 74 -4.12 -9.17 -8.07
C PRO A 74 -2.92 -8.75 -8.92
N SER A 75 -3.06 -7.71 -9.72
CA SER A 75 -1.97 -7.13 -10.51
C SER A 75 -1.75 -5.66 -10.17
N PHE A 76 -0.52 -5.16 -10.24
CA PHE A 76 -0.22 -3.74 -9.98
C PHE A 76 -0.93 -2.79 -10.97
N GLU A 77 -1.28 -3.32 -12.15
CA GLU A 77 -2.03 -2.61 -13.19
C GLU A 77 -3.56 -2.65 -12.98
N ASP A 78 -4.05 -3.43 -12.02
CA ASP A 78 -5.47 -3.46 -11.71
C ASP A 78 -5.88 -2.21 -10.92
N ILE A 79 -7.09 -1.70 -11.19
CA ILE A 79 -7.73 -0.72 -10.32
C ILE A 79 -8.56 -1.45 -9.27
N PHE A 80 -8.31 -1.12 -8.01
CA PHE A 80 -9.05 -1.63 -6.88
C PHE A 80 -9.76 -0.51 -6.12
N GLU A 81 -10.84 -0.84 -5.43
CA GLU A 81 -11.47 0.00 -4.42
C GLU A 81 -10.91 -0.40 -3.05
N LEU A 82 -10.22 0.52 -2.35
CA LEU A 82 -9.78 0.30 -0.98
C LEU A 82 -10.97 0.45 -0.04
N LEU A 83 -11.28 -0.62 0.70
CA LEU A 83 -12.48 -0.72 1.55
C LEU A 83 -12.15 -0.48 3.03
N ALA A 84 -10.99 -0.94 3.48
CA ALA A 84 -10.53 -0.84 4.86
C ALA A 84 -9.01 -1.04 4.93
N ILE A 85 -8.42 -0.64 6.05
CA ILE A 85 -7.07 -1.04 6.45
C ILE A 85 -7.16 -1.93 7.70
N GLU A 86 -6.37 -2.99 7.76
CA GLU A 86 -6.49 -4.06 8.73
C GLU A 86 -5.10 -4.49 9.23
N ARG A 87 -4.91 -4.55 10.55
CA ARG A 87 -3.63 -4.91 11.18
C ARG A 87 -3.55 -6.41 11.44
N GLY A 88 -2.33 -6.96 11.42
CA GLY A 88 -2.08 -8.37 11.74
C GLY A 88 -2.74 -9.36 10.77
N VAL A 89 -3.05 -8.92 9.54
CA VAL A 89 -3.60 -9.76 8.49
C VAL A 89 -2.46 -10.27 7.63
N TYR A 90 -2.32 -11.60 7.57
CA TYR A 90 -1.44 -12.26 6.62
C TYR A 90 -2.14 -12.41 5.26
N SER A 91 -1.43 -12.03 4.19
CA SER A 91 -1.83 -12.29 2.82
C SER A 91 -0.64 -12.79 2.00
N GLU A 92 -0.86 -13.78 1.14
CA GLU A 92 0.18 -14.26 0.22
C GLU A 92 0.58 -13.19 -0.82
N TRP A 93 -0.26 -12.17 -1.01
CA TRP A 93 -0.02 -11.06 -1.92
C TRP A 93 0.77 -9.91 -1.30
N MET A 94 0.99 -9.94 0.02
CA MET A 94 1.75 -8.93 0.74
C MET A 94 3.24 -9.25 0.72
N MET A 95 4.06 -8.26 0.38
CA MET A 95 5.51 -8.42 0.39
C MET A 95 6.06 -8.60 1.82
N CYS A 96 5.54 -7.85 2.80
CA CYS A 96 6.02 -7.80 4.19
C CYS A 96 4.85 -8.06 5.16
N HIS A 97 4.38 -9.31 5.15
CA HIS A 97 3.17 -9.74 5.85
C HIS A 97 3.20 -9.58 7.38
N ASP A 98 4.38 -9.59 8.01
CA ASP A 98 4.50 -9.45 9.47
C ASP A 98 4.66 -7.99 9.94
N GLU A 99 5.01 -7.08 9.02
CA GLU A 99 5.37 -5.70 9.33
C GLU A 99 4.36 -4.69 8.80
N ASP A 100 3.83 -4.92 7.59
CA ASP A 100 2.91 -4.02 6.89
C ASP A 100 1.46 -4.15 7.38
N VAL A 101 0.67 -3.13 7.07
CA VAL A 101 -0.77 -3.07 7.25
C VAL A 101 -1.43 -3.57 5.99
N ALA A 102 -2.46 -4.40 6.13
CA ALA A 102 -3.19 -4.89 4.96
C ALA A 102 -4.25 -3.87 4.53
N GLY A 103 -4.24 -3.47 3.26
CA GLY A 103 -5.39 -2.85 2.61
C GLY A 103 -6.35 -3.93 2.13
N ARG A 104 -7.56 -3.98 2.67
CA ARG A 104 -8.64 -4.80 2.11
C ARG A 104 -9.22 -4.09 0.89
N VAL A 105 -8.99 -4.68 -0.28
CA VAL A 105 -9.31 -4.07 -1.57
C VAL A 105 -10.29 -4.93 -2.37
N ARG A 106 -11.07 -4.31 -3.25
CA ARG A 106 -11.93 -4.99 -4.23
C ARG A 106 -11.57 -4.57 -5.64
N ARG A 107 -11.17 -5.52 -6.49
CA ARG A 107 -10.85 -5.24 -7.89
C ARG A 107 -12.08 -4.79 -8.66
N LYS A 108 -11.98 -3.67 -9.39
CA LYS A 108 -13.12 -3.07 -10.11
C LYS A 108 -13.61 -3.92 -11.28
N ALA A 109 -12.69 -4.64 -11.93
CA ALA A 109 -12.99 -5.40 -13.14
C ALA A 109 -13.92 -6.60 -12.91
N ASP A 110 -13.78 -7.29 -11.77
CA ASP A 110 -14.50 -8.55 -11.50
C ASP A 110 -15.01 -8.70 -10.07
N GLY A 111 -14.81 -7.70 -9.21
CA GLY A 111 -15.32 -7.67 -7.85
C GLY A 111 -14.59 -8.60 -6.87
N LYS A 112 -13.47 -9.23 -7.28
CA LYS A 112 -12.69 -10.07 -6.36
C LYS A 112 -12.04 -9.23 -5.27
N GLU A 113 -12.05 -9.74 -4.05
CA GLU A 113 -11.42 -9.08 -2.90
C GLU A 113 -10.05 -9.68 -2.61
N PHE A 114 -9.12 -8.83 -2.20
CA PHE A 114 -7.75 -9.18 -1.84
C PHE A 114 -7.32 -8.38 -0.62
N HIS A 115 -6.25 -8.85 0.02
CA HIS A 115 -5.47 -8.10 0.98
C HIS A 115 -4.10 -7.83 0.38
N LEU A 116 -3.78 -6.55 0.20
CA LEU A 116 -2.51 -6.08 -0.36
C LEU A 116 -1.77 -5.26 0.70
N GLY A 117 -0.43 -5.18 0.60
CA GLY A 117 0.34 -4.33 1.51
C GLY A 117 -0.08 -2.88 1.29
N LEU A 118 -0.39 -2.16 2.37
CA LEU A 118 -0.75 -0.76 2.27
C LEU A 118 0.44 0.06 1.75
N SER A 119 1.67 -0.41 1.99
CA SER A 119 2.90 0.18 1.45
C SER A 119 3.11 -0.10 -0.04
N GLU A 120 2.34 -1.02 -0.64
CA GLU A 120 2.47 -1.49 -2.02
C GLU A 120 1.41 -0.85 -2.97
N ILE A 121 0.49 -0.04 -2.43
CA ILE A 121 -0.62 0.57 -3.18
C ILE A 121 -0.65 2.09 -3.05
N GLU A 122 -1.00 2.78 -4.14
CA GLU A 122 -1.22 4.23 -4.18
C GLU A 122 -2.64 4.58 -4.62
N ALA A 123 -3.12 5.76 -4.24
CA ALA A 123 -4.40 6.26 -4.75
C ALA A 123 -4.29 6.63 -6.23
N VAL A 124 -5.31 6.31 -7.02
CA VAL A 124 -5.34 6.65 -8.46
C VAL A 124 -5.39 8.16 -8.67
N ASP A 125 -6.16 8.88 -7.85
CA ASP A 125 -6.19 10.35 -7.89
C ASP A 125 -5.01 10.94 -7.10
N LYS A 126 -3.91 11.21 -7.81
CA LYS A 126 -2.67 11.77 -7.24
C LYS A 126 -2.81 13.17 -6.64
N LYS A 127 -3.95 13.85 -6.85
CA LYS A 127 -4.24 15.17 -6.24
C LYS A 127 -5.09 15.05 -4.97
N SER A 128 -5.60 13.86 -4.67
CA SER A 128 -6.45 13.62 -3.51
C SER A 128 -5.66 13.68 -2.20
N LYS A 129 -6.37 13.98 -1.10
CA LYS A 129 -5.77 13.85 0.23
C LYS A 129 -5.39 12.41 0.55
N ASN A 130 -6.17 11.44 0.07
CA ASN A 130 -5.90 10.02 0.25
C ASN A 130 -4.58 9.60 -0.40
N TYR A 131 -4.25 10.12 -1.59
CA TYR A 131 -2.94 9.91 -2.21
C TYR A 131 -1.82 10.34 -1.28
N GLN A 132 -1.90 11.56 -0.75
CA GLN A 132 -0.88 12.07 0.15
C GLN A 132 -0.74 11.20 1.40
N LEU A 133 -1.85 10.77 2.00
CA LEU A 133 -1.86 9.94 3.20
C LEU A 133 -1.22 8.56 2.97
N LEU A 134 -1.56 7.88 1.86
CA LEU A 134 -0.96 6.60 1.50
C LEU A 134 0.51 6.75 1.12
N ASN A 135 0.86 7.80 0.38
CA ASN A 135 2.25 8.06 0.00
C ASN A 135 3.12 8.39 1.22
N ASP A 136 2.60 9.14 2.19
CA ASP A 136 3.30 9.41 3.46
C ASP A 136 3.55 8.10 4.23
N TYR A 137 2.58 7.18 4.26
CA TYR A 137 2.76 5.85 4.87
C TYR A 137 3.80 4.99 4.13
N ALA A 138 3.68 4.87 2.80
CA ALA A 138 4.60 4.05 2.00
C ALA A 138 6.05 4.53 2.12
N VAL A 139 6.28 5.85 2.09
CA VAL A 139 7.62 6.44 2.27
C VAL A 139 8.16 6.20 3.68
N TRP A 140 7.33 6.40 4.71
CA TRP A 140 7.74 6.11 6.09
C TRP A 140 8.10 4.63 6.25
N PHE A 141 7.24 3.72 5.80
CA PHE A 141 7.43 2.27 5.92
C PHE A 141 8.70 1.79 5.22
N ALA A 142 8.94 2.23 3.97
CA ALA A 142 10.12 1.83 3.19
C ALA A 142 11.45 2.28 3.82
N ASN A 143 11.45 3.39 4.55
CA ASN A 143 12.67 3.94 5.17
C ASN A 143 12.94 3.41 6.59
N ASN A 144 11.95 2.83 7.26
CA ASN A 144 12.03 2.50 8.69
C ASN A 144 11.85 1.01 9.01
N ARG A 145 11.53 0.16 8.04
CA ARG A 145 11.49 -1.29 8.22
C ARG A 145 12.87 -1.93 8.16
#